data_AF-A1SV78-F1
#
_entry.id   AF-A1SV78-F1
#
_cell.length_a   1.000
_cell.length_b   1.000
_cell.length_c   1.000
_cell.angle_alpha   90.00
_cell.angle_beta   90.00
_cell.angle_gamma   90.00
#
_symmetry.space_group_name_H-M   'P 1'
#
loop_
_entity.id
_entity.type
_entity.pdbx_description
1 polymer ?
#
loop_
_entity_poly.entity_id
_entity_poly.type
_entity_poly.pdbx_seq_one_letter_code
_entity_poly.pdbx_strand_id
1 'polypeptide(L)'
;MSIIKEEINSCSHNLIGYKTERLTVLEYAGCEVVTNKKTGKKSRRHQWKCVCTCGHTTIKSTSSLVYHKVKSCGCQKSEVTAARNKTHGMVGTPEYQSWRGMKERCSNPKGIHWNIYGGKGIKICDRWVGDFLAFYEDMGQRPEGMSLDRIDSNGNYCPENCRWADANTQAFNTCRTIQITFEGETLSLYRMAEKYGQGEATVRYRLNQGWSIKEALLLPVGDQRIYNKHSKRLEYDGQFLTVKEHAERYGLNIVTVRTRIGRGYSLERVFAPAMKRKKKTLS
;
A
#
# COMPACT_ATOMS: atom_id res chain seq x y z
N MET A 1 -13.13 -9.42 -60.08
CA MET A 1 -11.68 -9.76 -60.03
C MET A 1 -11.43 -11.26 -60.25
N SER A 2 -12.11 -11.88 -61.21
CA SER A 2 -12.00 -13.33 -61.49
C SER A 2 -11.22 -13.67 -62.76
N ILE A 3 -10.77 -12.68 -63.54
CA ILE A 3 -10.14 -12.92 -64.85
C ILE A 3 -8.62 -13.15 -64.75
N ILE A 4 -7.96 -12.81 -63.65
CA ILE A 4 -6.48 -12.86 -63.54
C ILE A 4 -5.95 -14.17 -62.92
N LYS A 5 -6.80 -15.19 -62.72
CA LYS A 5 -6.37 -16.42 -62.03
C LYS A 5 -5.85 -17.52 -62.96
N GLU A 6 -6.12 -17.46 -64.26
CA GLU A 6 -5.78 -18.56 -65.19
C GLU A 6 -4.48 -18.36 -65.99
N GLU A 7 -3.89 -17.17 -66.07
CA GLU A 7 -2.71 -16.94 -66.92
C GLU A 7 -1.35 -16.91 -66.20
N ILE A 8 -1.29 -16.94 -64.86
CA ILE A 8 -0.02 -16.78 -64.13
C ILE A 8 0.58 -18.15 -63.77
N ASN A 9 0.95 -18.93 -64.79
CA ASN A 9 1.63 -20.22 -64.61
C ASN A 9 3.00 -20.23 -65.30
N SER A 10 3.93 -19.35 -64.88
CA SER A 10 5.35 -19.45 -65.25
C SER A 10 6.23 -18.47 -64.44
N CYS A 11 7.43 -18.94 -64.09
CA CYS A 11 8.47 -18.32 -63.27
C CYS A 11 9.10 -17.01 -63.84
N SER A 12 8.58 -16.46 -64.94
CA SER A 12 9.23 -15.38 -65.72
C SER A 12 8.37 -14.16 -66.04
N HIS A 13 7.21 -13.98 -65.40
CA HIS A 13 6.34 -12.84 -65.71
C HIS A 13 6.81 -11.55 -65.03
N ASN A 14 6.83 -10.45 -65.79
CA ASN A 14 7.10 -9.11 -65.30
C ASN A 14 5.99 -8.69 -64.32
N LEU A 15 6.34 -8.52 -63.04
CA LEU A 15 5.38 -8.10 -62.01
C LEU A 15 5.39 -6.58 -61.78
N ILE A 16 6.12 -5.78 -62.56
CA ILE A 16 6.12 -4.32 -62.42
C ILE A 16 4.68 -3.79 -62.52
N GLY A 17 4.28 -2.98 -61.54
CA GLY A 17 2.92 -2.44 -61.42
C GLY A 17 1.92 -3.37 -60.74
N TYR A 18 2.27 -4.63 -60.44
CA TYR A 18 1.39 -5.52 -59.67
C TYR A 18 1.12 -4.92 -58.28
N LYS A 19 -0.15 -4.90 -57.89
CA LYS A 19 -0.61 -4.33 -56.61
C LYS A 19 -1.17 -5.41 -55.71
N THR A 20 -0.82 -5.33 -54.43
CA THR A 20 -1.52 -6.02 -53.35
C THR A 20 -2.32 -4.99 -52.54
N GLU A 21 -2.77 -5.34 -51.33
CA GLU A 21 -3.55 -4.44 -50.47
C GLU A 21 -2.79 -3.13 -50.17
N ARG A 22 -1.48 -3.21 -49.90
CA ARG A 22 -0.64 -2.07 -49.56
C ARG A 22 0.69 -2.01 -50.32
N LEU A 23 1.01 -2.99 -51.15
CA LEU A 23 2.26 -3.00 -51.93
C LEU A 23 1.99 -2.71 -53.41
N THR A 24 2.91 -1.96 -54.04
CA THR A 24 3.04 -1.85 -55.49
C THR A 24 4.45 -2.27 -55.89
N VAL A 25 4.56 -3.19 -56.84
CA VAL A 25 5.85 -3.64 -57.37
C VAL A 25 6.45 -2.56 -58.28
N LEU A 26 7.70 -2.19 -58.03
CA LEU A 26 8.42 -1.15 -58.77
C LEU A 26 9.36 -1.73 -59.83
N GLU A 27 10.24 -2.65 -59.43
CA GLU A 27 11.30 -3.18 -60.28
C GLU A 27 11.71 -4.59 -59.87
N TYR A 28 12.34 -5.30 -60.81
CA TYR A 28 12.96 -6.60 -60.56
C TYR A 28 14.22 -6.43 -59.70
N ALA A 29 14.30 -7.16 -58.60
CA ALA A 29 15.39 -7.06 -57.62
C ALA A 29 16.40 -8.21 -57.70
N GLY A 30 16.25 -9.14 -58.65
CA GLY A 30 17.18 -10.25 -58.86
C GLY A 30 16.60 -11.62 -58.52
N CYS A 31 17.46 -12.63 -58.58
CA CYS A 31 17.11 -14.03 -58.33
C CYS A 31 17.99 -14.58 -57.20
N GLU A 32 17.37 -15.01 -56.12
CA GLU A 32 18.02 -15.66 -55.00
C GLU A 32 18.03 -17.19 -55.20
N VAL A 33 19.19 -17.84 -55.07
CA VAL A 33 19.30 -19.31 -55.09
C VAL A 33 19.15 -19.83 -53.67
N VAL A 34 18.04 -20.52 -53.41
CA VAL A 34 17.74 -21.10 -52.09
C VAL A 34 17.90 -22.61 -52.13
N THR A 35 18.73 -23.14 -51.25
CA THR A 35 18.93 -24.57 -51.08
C THR A 35 17.95 -25.14 -50.05
N ASN A 36 17.23 -26.19 -50.41
CA ASN A 36 16.39 -26.91 -49.46
C ASN A 36 17.27 -27.69 -48.47
N LYS A 37 17.18 -27.35 -47.18
CA LYS A 37 18.00 -27.97 -46.11
C LYS A 37 17.81 -29.48 -45.97
N LYS A 38 16.65 -30.03 -46.35
CA LYS A 38 16.35 -31.48 -46.22
C LYS A 38 16.76 -32.29 -47.45
N THR A 39 16.58 -31.73 -48.64
CA THR A 39 16.76 -32.47 -49.90
C THR A 39 18.01 -32.06 -50.68
N GLY A 40 18.75 -31.04 -50.24
CA GLY A 40 19.92 -30.49 -50.94
C GLY A 40 19.61 -29.78 -52.28
N LYS A 41 18.39 -29.92 -52.80
CA LYS A 41 17.94 -29.33 -54.07
C LYS A 41 17.98 -27.80 -54.00
N LYS A 42 18.54 -27.18 -55.04
CA LYS A 42 18.57 -25.73 -55.24
C LYS A 42 17.33 -25.28 -56.00
N SER A 43 16.70 -24.20 -55.55
CA SER A 43 15.58 -23.53 -56.21
C SER A 43 15.90 -22.06 -56.40
N ARG A 44 15.47 -21.50 -57.53
CA ARG A 44 15.58 -20.06 -57.80
C ARG A 44 14.34 -19.33 -57.31
N ARG A 45 14.51 -18.18 -56.66
CA ARG A 45 13.43 -17.29 -56.20
C ARG A 45 13.64 -15.91 -56.80
N HIS A 46 12.80 -15.57 -57.77
CA HIS A 46 12.74 -14.22 -58.32
C HIS A 46 12.18 -13.25 -57.28
N GLN A 47 12.86 -12.12 -57.10
CA GLN A 47 12.60 -11.11 -56.10
C GLN A 47 12.26 -9.77 -56.76
N TRP A 48 11.37 -9.02 -56.11
CA TRP A 48 10.83 -7.77 -56.62
C TRP A 48 10.85 -6.70 -55.54
N LYS A 49 11.34 -5.51 -55.89
CA LYS A 49 11.29 -4.35 -55.02
C LYS A 49 9.89 -3.76 -55.10
N CYS A 50 9.27 -3.57 -53.94
CA CYS A 50 7.93 -3.06 -53.78
C CYS A 50 7.94 -1.80 -52.92
N VAL A 51 7.10 -0.83 -53.24
CA VAL A 51 6.79 0.30 -52.36
C VAL A 51 5.50 0.01 -51.60
N CYS A 52 5.51 0.26 -50.29
CA CYS A 52 4.32 0.15 -49.45
C CYS A 52 3.63 1.50 -49.31
N THR A 53 2.32 1.51 -49.09
CA THR A 53 1.55 2.73 -48.77
C THR A 53 2.02 3.44 -47.48
N CYS A 54 2.78 2.77 -46.61
CA CYS A 54 3.42 3.38 -45.46
C CYS A 54 4.78 4.06 -45.78
N GLY A 55 5.13 4.22 -47.05
CA GLY A 55 6.37 4.86 -47.53
C GLY A 55 7.60 3.97 -47.57
N HIS A 56 7.57 2.80 -46.93
CA HIS A 56 8.73 1.89 -46.89
C HIS A 56 8.82 0.99 -48.13
N THR A 57 10.04 0.79 -48.62
CA THR A 57 10.35 -0.20 -49.67
C THR A 57 10.71 -1.56 -49.08
N THR A 58 10.31 -2.64 -49.75
CA THR A 58 10.59 -4.02 -49.31
C THR A 58 10.86 -4.92 -50.51
N ILE A 59 11.59 -6.02 -50.33
CA ILE A 59 11.80 -7.03 -51.35
C ILE A 59 10.90 -8.24 -51.06
N LYS A 60 10.12 -8.68 -52.05
CA LYS A 60 9.24 -9.86 -51.95
C LYS A 60 9.46 -10.80 -53.12
N SER A 61 9.34 -12.10 -52.88
CA SER A 61 9.42 -13.09 -53.95
C SER A 61 8.16 -13.11 -54.81
N THR A 62 8.28 -13.54 -56.07
CA THR A 62 7.12 -13.84 -56.94
C THR A 62 6.08 -14.68 -56.22
N SER A 63 6.52 -15.75 -55.54
CA SER A 63 5.62 -16.64 -54.80
C SER A 63 4.89 -15.95 -53.66
N SER A 64 5.53 -15.00 -52.99
CA SER A 64 4.92 -14.25 -51.88
C SER A 64 3.87 -13.25 -52.36
N LEU A 65 4.08 -12.64 -53.52
CA LEU A 65 3.19 -11.64 -54.11
C LEU A 65 1.96 -12.29 -54.78
N VAL A 66 2.17 -13.39 -55.51
CA VAL A 66 1.14 -14.06 -56.31
C VAL A 66 0.37 -15.09 -55.50
N TYR A 67 1.08 -16.01 -54.82
CA TYR A 67 0.44 -17.17 -54.17
C TYR A 67 0.18 -16.96 -52.68
N HIS A 68 1.17 -16.48 -51.92
CA HIS A 68 1.04 -16.27 -50.47
C HIS A 68 0.52 -14.87 -50.09
N LYS A 69 0.06 -14.09 -51.09
CA LYS A 69 -0.64 -12.79 -50.99
C LYS A 69 -0.15 -11.90 -49.86
N VAL A 70 1.14 -11.54 -49.86
CA VAL A 70 1.67 -10.57 -48.91
C VAL A 70 0.95 -9.23 -49.09
N LYS A 71 0.30 -8.78 -48.02
CA LYS A 71 -0.55 -7.58 -48.03
C LYS A 71 0.24 -6.27 -47.90
N SER A 72 1.33 -6.27 -47.14
CA SER A 72 2.10 -5.07 -46.80
C SER A 72 3.59 -5.38 -46.61
N CYS A 73 4.42 -4.35 -46.39
CA CYS A 73 5.83 -4.56 -46.08
C CYS A 73 6.08 -5.23 -44.71
N GLY A 74 5.04 -5.31 -43.87
CA GLY A 74 5.11 -5.74 -42.47
C GLY A 74 4.44 -4.73 -41.53
N CYS A 75 4.25 -3.48 -41.99
CA CYS A 75 3.64 -2.39 -41.22
C CYS A 75 2.27 -2.73 -40.65
N GLN A 76 1.41 -3.42 -41.41
CA GLN A 76 0.08 -3.81 -40.94
C GLN A 76 0.15 -4.75 -39.72
N LYS A 77 1.12 -5.67 -39.69
CA LYS A 77 1.33 -6.55 -38.52
C LYS A 77 1.85 -5.74 -37.32
N SER A 78 2.75 -4.79 -37.57
CA SER A 78 3.27 -3.89 -36.54
C SER A 78 2.17 -2.99 -35.96
N GLU A 79 1.31 -2.42 -36.80
CA GLU A 79 0.15 -1.60 -36.40
C GLU A 79 -0.81 -2.39 -35.51
N VAL A 80 -1.21 -3.60 -35.94
CA VAL A 80 -2.11 -4.46 -35.17
C VAL A 80 -1.48 -4.87 -33.83
N THR A 81 -0.19 -5.21 -33.83
CA THR A 81 0.53 -5.58 -32.61
C THR A 81 0.63 -4.40 -31.66
N ALA A 82 0.96 -3.21 -32.16
CA ALA A 82 1.03 -1.98 -31.38
C ALA A 82 -0.34 -1.59 -30.81
N ALA A 83 -1.41 -1.71 -31.60
CA ALA A 83 -2.77 -1.46 -31.15
C ALA A 83 -3.20 -2.41 -30.03
N ARG A 84 -2.87 -3.71 -30.16
CA ARG A 84 -3.17 -4.72 -29.13
C ARG A 84 -2.33 -4.50 -27.85
N ASN A 85 -1.11 -4.02 -28.01
CA ASN A 85 -0.18 -3.79 -26.90
C ASN A 85 -0.21 -2.34 -26.41
N LYS A 86 -1.28 -1.57 -26.68
CA LYS A 86 -1.47 -0.25 -26.09
C LYS A 86 -1.54 -0.41 -24.58
N THR A 87 -0.44 -0.09 -23.91
CA THR A 87 -0.42 0.12 -22.48
C THR A 87 -0.78 1.58 -22.21
N HIS A 88 -1.19 1.89 -20.99
CA HIS A 88 -1.35 3.27 -20.50
C HIS A 88 -0.01 4.05 -20.43
N GLY A 89 1.07 3.58 -21.08
CA GLY A 89 2.39 4.22 -21.12
C GLY A 89 3.21 4.15 -19.83
N MET A 90 2.58 3.79 -18.70
CA MET A 90 3.20 3.83 -17.37
C MET A 90 3.62 2.46 -16.84
N VAL A 91 3.67 1.44 -17.71
CA VAL A 91 4.15 0.11 -17.32
C VAL A 91 5.64 0.21 -16.96
N GLY A 92 5.98 -0.21 -15.74
CA GLY A 92 7.34 -0.14 -15.20
C GLY A 92 7.60 1.08 -14.31
N THR A 93 6.67 2.03 -14.24
CA THR A 93 6.75 3.15 -13.28
C THR A 93 6.60 2.68 -11.84
N PRO A 94 7.16 3.39 -10.85
CA PRO A 94 7.00 3.02 -9.45
C PRO A 94 5.55 3.01 -8.94
N GLU A 95 4.69 3.86 -9.50
CA GLU A 95 3.26 3.92 -9.24
C GLU A 95 2.57 2.64 -9.72
N TYR A 96 2.90 2.22 -10.94
CA TYR A 96 2.39 0.97 -11.50
C TYR A 96 2.85 -0.25 -10.69
N GLN A 97 4.09 -0.26 -10.22
CA GLN A 97 4.57 -1.33 -9.33
C GLN A 97 3.83 -1.32 -7.99
N SER A 98 3.53 -0.15 -7.43
CA SER A 98 2.76 -0.01 -6.19
C SER A 98 1.33 -0.54 -6.33
N TRP A 99 0.65 -0.18 -7.43
CA TRP A 99 -0.69 -0.68 -7.76
C TRP A 99 -0.71 -2.20 -8.01
N ARG A 100 0.29 -2.72 -8.73
CA ARG A 100 0.44 -4.17 -8.93
C ARG A 100 0.69 -4.92 -7.64
N GLY A 101 1.59 -4.41 -6.79
CA GLY A 101 1.87 -5.00 -5.48
C GLY A 101 0.65 -4.99 -4.57
N MET A 102 -0.14 -3.91 -4.60
CA MET A 102 -1.45 -3.84 -3.93
C MET A 102 -2.38 -4.96 -4.40
N LYS A 103 -2.55 -5.14 -5.72
CA LYS A 103 -3.36 -6.23 -6.28
C LYS A 103 -2.89 -7.60 -5.84
N GLU A 104 -1.60 -7.86 -5.92
CA GLU A 104 -1.03 -9.15 -5.50
C GLU A 104 -1.33 -9.47 -4.03
N ARG A 105 -1.16 -8.50 -3.12
CA ARG A 105 -1.47 -8.68 -1.70
C ARG A 105 -2.93 -9.07 -1.44
N CYS A 106 -3.86 -8.53 -2.21
CA CYS A 106 -5.30 -8.75 -2.03
C CYS A 106 -5.88 -9.91 -2.83
N SER A 107 -5.24 -10.36 -3.92
CA SER A 107 -5.84 -11.34 -4.85
C SER A 107 -5.08 -12.66 -4.99
N ASN A 108 -3.90 -12.80 -4.37
CA ASN A 108 -3.09 -14.02 -4.49
C ASN A 108 -3.08 -14.85 -3.19
N PRO A 109 -3.91 -15.91 -3.07
CA PRO A 109 -3.91 -16.81 -1.92
C PRO A 109 -2.59 -17.51 -1.62
N LYS A 110 -1.71 -17.63 -2.62
CA LYS A 110 -0.39 -18.25 -2.48
C LYS A 110 0.70 -17.24 -2.12
N GLY A 111 0.37 -15.95 -2.05
CA GLY A 111 1.33 -14.89 -1.72
C GLY A 111 1.74 -14.95 -0.25
N ILE A 112 3.01 -14.65 0.03
CA ILE A 112 3.57 -14.65 1.39
C ILE A 112 2.80 -13.75 2.37
N HIS A 113 2.21 -12.67 1.88
CA HIS A 113 1.45 -11.71 2.68
C HIS A 113 -0.08 -11.96 2.67
N TRP A 114 -0.57 -13.00 1.98
CA TRP A 114 -2.01 -13.25 1.83
C TRP A 114 -2.75 -13.20 3.17
N ASN A 115 -2.26 -13.93 4.18
CA ASN A 115 -2.89 -14.05 5.49
C ASN A 115 -3.08 -12.71 6.23
N ILE A 116 -2.31 -11.68 5.86
CA ILE A 116 -2.37 -10.35 6.49
C ILE A 116 -3.27 -9.40 5.68
N TYR A 117 -3.50 -9.68 4.40
CA TYR A 117 -4.22 -8.83 3.46
C TYR A 117 -5.49 -9.52 2.97
N GLY A 118 -5.45 -10.16 1.80
CA GLY A 118 -6.63 -10.80 1.21
C GLY A 118 -7.26 -11.88 2.11
N GLY A 119 -6.44 -12.62 2.88
CA GLY A 119 -6.89 -13.59 3.87
C GLY A 119 -7.63 -12.99 5.07
N LYS A 120 -7.42 -11.70 5.37
CA LYS A 120 -8.22 -10.94 6.35
C LYS A 120 -9.50 -10.33 5.77
N GLY A 121 -9.73 -10.49 4.47
CA GLY A 121 -10.85 -9.86 3.76
C GLY A 121 -10.58 -8.43 3.30
N ILE A 122 -9.32 -7.98 3.31
CA ILE A 122 -8.98 -6.64 2.82
C ILE A 122 -9.03 -6.62 1.28
N LYS A 123 -9.83 -5.71 0.73
CA LYS A 123 -10.11 -5.58 -0.70
C LYS A 123 -9.57 -4.28 -1.27
N ILE A 124 -9.65 -4.19 -2.59
CA ILE A 124 -9.39 -2.98 -3.38
C ILE A 124 -10.74 -2.48 -3.86
N CYS A 125 -10.96 -1.17 -3.86
CA CYS A 125 -12.19 -0.60 -4.40
C CYS A 125 -12.37 -0.93 -5.89
N ASP A 126 -13.61 -1.01 -6.35
CA ASP A 126 -13.94 -1.39 -7.73
C ASP A 126 -13.34 -0.44 -8.76
N ARG A 127 -13.21 0.84 -8.39
CA ARG A 127 -12.56 1.88 -9.22
C ARG A 127 -11.10 1.54 -9.53
N TRP A 128 -10.36 0.93 -8.61
CA TRP A 128 -8.93 0.64 -8.80
C TRP A 128 -8.64 -0.80 -9.23
N VAL A 129 -9.56 -1.75 -9.01
CA VAL A 129 -9.26 -3.20 -9.17
C VAL A 129 -8.82 -3.55 -10.60
N GLY A 130 -9.41 -2.91 -11.61
CA GLY A 130 -9.15 -3.13 -13.03
C GLY A 130 -8.45 -1.98 -13.72
N ASP A 131 -8.35 -0.82 -13.08
CA ASP A 131 -7.98 0.44 -13.73
C ASP A 131 -6.82 1.13 -12.98
N PHE A 132 -5.63 1.06 -13.58
CA PHE A 132 -4.46 1.75 -13.07
C PHE A 132 -4.55 3.26 -13.26
N LEU A 133 -5.21 3.76 -14.32
CA LEU A 133 -5.30 5.19 -14.56
C LEU A 133 -6.19 5.86 -13.51
N ALA A 134 -7.29 5.20 -13.10
CA ALA A 134 -8.11 5.66 -11.99
C ALA A 134 -7.32 5.70 -10.67
N PHE A 135 -6.49 4.68 -10.39
CA PHE A 135 -5.57 4.71 -9.25
C PHE A 135 -4.58 5.89 -9.33
N TYR A 136 -4.01 6.13 -10.51
CA TYR A 136 -3.04 7.20 -10.71
C TYR A 136 -3.67 8.60 -10.64
N GLU A 137 -4.90 8.77 -11.12
CA GLU A 137 -5.68 10.01 -10.99
C GLU A 137 -5.92 10.35 -9.52
N ASP A 138 -6.30 9.35 -8.71
CA ASP A 138 -6.64 9.56 -7.31
C ASP A 138 -5.38 9.73 -6.43
N MET A 139 -4.29 8.99 -6.71
CA MET A 139 -3.07 8.98 -5.89
C MET A 139 -1.96 9.92 -6.37
N GLY A 140 -1.96 10.27 -7.65
CA GLY A 140 -0.91 11.05 -8.30
C GLY A 140 0.45 10.36 -8.38
N GLN A 141 1.47 11.17 -8.68
CA GLN A 141 2.87 10.74 -8.73
C GLN A 141 3.35 10.34 -7.33
N ARG A 142 4.06 9.21 -7.26
CA ARG A 142 4.67 8.73 -6.02
C ARG A 142 5.91 9.57 -5.70
N PRO A 143 5.96 10.29 -4.57
CA PRO A 143 7.17 10.98 -4.15
C PRO A 143 8.34 10.02 -3.93
N GLU A 144 9.56 10.51 -4.09
CA GLU A 144 10.76 9.70 -3.91
C GLU A 144 10.85 9.15 -2.47
N GLY A 145 11.31 7.91 -2.33
CA GLY A 145 11.43 7.24 -1.02
C GLY A 145 10.10 6.83 -0.36
N MET A 146 8.95 7.12 -0.98
CA MET A 146 7.64 6.75 -0.44
C MET A 146 7.08 5.46 -1.05
N SER A 147 6.15 4.83 -0.35
CA SER A 147 5.39 3.68 -0.85
C SER A 147 3.93 3.75 -0.40
N LEU A 148 3.09 2.92 -1.04
CA LEU A 148 1.65 2.93 -0.79
C LEU A 148 1.34 2.38 0.61
N ASP A 149 0.73 3.21 1.44
CA ASP A 149 0.31 2.90 2.80
C ASP A 149 -1.21 3.03 2.94
N ARG A 150 -1.80 2.25 3.86
CA ARG A 150 -3.19 2.44 4.26
C ARG A 150 -3.25 3.20 5.57
N ILE A 151 -4.10 4.23 5.63
CA ILE A 151 -4.25 5.08 6.82
C ILE A 151 -4.77 4.24 7.99
N ASP A 152 -5.90 3.56 7.78
CA ASP A 152 -6.38 2.46 8.61
C ASP A 152 -5.89 1.13 8.05
N SER A 153 -5.06 0.45 8.86
CA SER A 153 -4.49 -0.86 8.55
C SER A 153 -5.53 -1.96 8.30
N ASN A 154 -6.72 -1.85 8.90
CA ASN A 154 -7.84 -2.79 8.75
C ASN A 154 -8.77 -2.43 7.59
N GLY A 155 -8.68 -1.21 7.07
CA GLY A 155 -9.50 -0.74 5.96
C GLY A 155 -9.04 -1.26 4.59
N ASN A 156 -9.89 -1.05 3.58
CA ASN A 156 -9.64 -1.41 2.19
C ASN A 156 -8.65 -0.46 1.50
N TYR A 157 -8.14 -0.86 0.33
CA TYR A 157 -7.44 0.06 -0.56
C TYR A 157 -8.47 0.89 -1.34
N CYS A 158 -8.55 2.18 -1.02
CA CYS A 158 -9.38 3.17 -1.68
C CYS A 158 -8.76 4.56 -1.51
N PRO A 159 -9.14 5.56 -2.32
CA PRO A 159 -8.58 6.92 -2.25
C PRO A 159 -8.62 7.52 -0.84
N GLU A 160 -9.69 7.23 -0.10
CA GLU A 160 -9.95 7.78 1.23
C GLU A 160 -9.09 7.13 2.32
N ASN A 161 -8.60 5.91 2.08
CA ASN A 161 -7.83 5.13 3.04
C ASN A 161 -6.38 4.89 2.58
N CYS A 162 -5.91 5.53 1.52
CA CYS A 162 -4.58 5.32 0.98
C CYS A 162 -3.79 6.63 0.91
N ARG A 163 -2.48 6.52 1.12
CA ARG A 163 -1.54 7.64 1.00
C ARG A 163 -0.17 7.14 0.56
N TRP A 164 0.63 8.05 0.04
CA TRP A 164 2.07 7.85 -0.04
C TRP A 164 2.69 8.11 1.33
N ALA A 165 3.51 7.18 1.81
CA ALA A 165 4.15 7.28 3.11
C ALA A 165 5.60 6.80 3.04
N ASP A 166 6.46 7.42 3.84
CA ASP A 166 7.80 6.93 4.09
C ASP A 166 7.81 5.72 5.04
N ALA A 167 8.97 5.07 5.16
CA ALA A 167 9.13 3.88 6.00
C ALA A 167 8.80 4.13 7.48
N ASN A 168 9.09 5.33 8.00
CA ASN A 168 8.80 5.69 9.39
C ASN A 168 7.29 5.78 9.62
N THR A 169 6.60 6.48 8.73
CA THR A 169 5.14 6.66 8.74
C THR A 169 4.41 5.31 8.64
N GLN A 170 4.89 4.40 7.80
CA GLN A 170 4.35 3.03 7.73
C GLN A 170 4.61 2.23 9.01
N ALA A 171 5.79 2.35 9.61
CA ALA A 171 6.12 1.65 10.85
C ALA A 171 5.19 2.05 12.01
N PHE A 172 4.82 3.34 12.08
CA PHE A 172 3.86 3.83 13.07
C PHE A 172 2.45 3.25 12.90
N ASN A 173 2.06 2.87 11.68
CA ASN A 173 0.76 2.26 11.37
C ASN A 173 0.69 0.74 11.65
N THR A 174 1.76 0.12 12.15
CA THR A 174 1.74 -1.30 12.52
C THR A 174 1.12 -1.51 13.91
N CYS A 175 0.44 -2.64 14.10
CA CYS A 175 -0.19 -3.08 15.37
C CYS A 175 0.77 -3.16 16.59
N ARG A 176 2.07 -2.90 16.39
CA ARG A 176 3.07 -2.77 17.46
C ARG A 176 2.94 -1.46 18.23
N THR A 177 2.36 -0.45 17.61
CA THR A 177 2.20 0.88 18.20
C THR A 177 0.92 0.94 19.02
N ILE A 178 1.04 1.08 20.35
CA ILE A 178 -0.12 1.27 21.24
C ILE A 178 -0.90 2.51 20.77
N GLN A 179 -2.17 2.34 20.39
CA GLN A 179 -3.07 3.46 20.12
C GLN A 179 -3.79 3.86 21.41
N ILE A 180 -3.83 5.15 21.70
CA ILE A 180 -4.55 5.72 22.83
C ILE A 180 -5.56 6.74 22.34
N THR A 181 -6.73 6.72 22.96
CA THR A 181 -7.81 7.66 22.68
C THR A 181 -7.88 8.69 23.81
N PHE A 182 -7.84 9.96 23.46
CA PHE A 182 -7.95 11.07 24.41
C PHE A 182 -8.62 12.26 23.73
N GLU A 183 -9.59 12.89 24.40
CA GLU A 183 -10.40 14.02 23.88
C GLU A 183 -11.09 13.75 22.53
N GLY A 184 -11.51 12.50 22.28
CA GLY A 184 -12.25 12.11 21.07
C GLY A 184 -11.36 11.82 19.86
N GLU A 185 -10.04 11.89 20.01
CA GLU A 185 -9.08 11.56 18.96
C GLU A 185 -8.28 10.31 19.32
N THR A 186 -8.06 9.42 18.35
CA THR A 186 -7.28 8.19 18.52
C THR A 186 -5.97 8.31 17.74
N LEU A 187 -4.85 8.35 18.46
CA LEU A 187 -3.51 8.44 17.87
C LEU A 187 -2.59 7.36 18.46
N SER A 188 -1.43 7.16 17.85
CA SER A 188 -0.36 6.40 18.49
C SER A 188 0.08 7.08 19.79
N LEU A 189 0.56 6.29 20.75
CA LEU A 189 1.13 6.78 22.01
C LEU A 189 2.21 7.85 21.77
N TYR A 190 3.03 7.68 20.74
CA TYR A 190 4.03 8.66 20.32
C TYR A 190 3.42 9.99 19.87
N ARG A 191 2.49 9.97 18.91
CA ARG A 191 1.86 11.18 18.37
C ARG A 191 1.02 11.89 19.43
N MET A 192 0.33 11.13 20.26
CA MET A 192 -0.42 11.69 21.37
C MET A 192 0.53 12.35 22.38
N ALA A 193 1.63 11.70 22.75
CA ALA A 193 2.63 12.29 23.64
C ALA A 193 3.22 13.59 23.06
N GLU A 194 3.62 13.57 21.79
CA GLU A 194 4.14 14.74 21.05
C GLU A 194 3.13 15.90 21.04
N LYS A 195 1.86 15.63 20.73
CA LYS A 195 0.78 16.62 20.69
C LYS A 195 0.60 17.36 22.01
N TYR A 196 0.73 16.64 23.14
CA TYR A 196 0.60 17.23 24.49
C TYR A 196 1.96 17.63 25.11
N GLY A 197 3.03 17.66 24.32
CA GLY A 197 4.34 18.15 24.76
C GLY A 197 5.06 17.22 25.76
N GLN A 198 4.77 15.92 25.74
CA GLN A 198 5.38 14.92 26.62
C GLN A 198 6.35 14.02 25.86
N GLY A 199 7.32 13.46 26.60
CA GLY A 199 8.14 12.36 26.09
C GLY A 199 7.37 11.05 26.04
N GLU A 200 7.38 10.36 24.90
CA GLU A 200 6.71 9.06 24.70
C GLU A 200 7.07 8.04 25.80
N ALA A 201 8.36 7.93 26.13
CA ALA A 201 8.84 7.05 27.18
C ALA A 201 8.26 7.40 28.56
N THR A 202 8.04 8.68 28.85
CA THR A 202 7.40 9.15 30.08
C THR A 202 5.94 8.73 30.13
N VAL A 203 5.18 8.97 29.05
CA VAL A 203 3.76 8.60 28.97
C VAL A 203 3.62 7.09 29.12
N ARG A 204 4.45 6.30 28.41
CA ARG A 204 4.48 4.83 28.55
C ARG A 204 4.75 4.39 29.98
N TYR A 205 5.78 4.96 30.61
CA TYR A 205 6.11 4.64 32.00
C TYR A 205 4.93 4.93 32.93
N ARG A 206 4.29 6.11 32.81
CA ARG A 206 3.13 6.51 33.63
C ARG A 206 1.95 5.55 33.45
N LEU A 207 1.61 5.17 32.21
CA LEU A 207 0.55 4.19 31.94
C LEU A 207 0.87 2.82 32.56
N ASN A 208 2.13 2.36 32.47
CA ASN A 208 2.57 1.12 33.12
C ASN A 208 2.53 1.18 34.65
N GLN A 209 2.58 2.37 35.24
CA GLN A 209 2.37 2.59 36.67
C GLN A 209 0.88 2.77 37.05
N GLY A 210 -0.03 2.62 36.08
CA GLY A 210 -1.49 2.71 36.30
C GLY A 210 -2.04 4.14 36.30
N TRP A 211 -1.29 5.12 35.78
CA TRP A 211 -1.79 6.49 35.64
C TRP A 211 -2.92 6.54 34.61
N SER A 212 -3.87 7.45 34.80
CA SER A 212 -4.86 7.72 33.77
C SER A 212 -4.19 8.35 32.53
N ILE A 213 -4.78 8.16 31.35
CA ILE A 213 -4.29 8.75 30.09
C ILE A 213 -4.16 10.28 30.21
N LYS A 214 -5.14 10.93 30.86
CA LYS A 214 -5.16 12.37 31.12
C LYS A 214 -3.93 12.80 31.94
N GLU A 215 -3.65 12.12 33.04
CA GLU A 215 -2.48 12.43 33.89
C GLU A 215 -1.17 12.14 33.16
N ALA A 216 -1.13 11.07 32.37
CA ALA A 216 0.06 10.67 31.64
C ALA A 216 0.48 11.73 30.60
N LEU A 217 -0.50 12.38 29.95
CA LEU A 217 -0.31 13.37 28.89
C LEU A 217 -0.16 14.82 29.40
N LEU A 218 -0.83 15.21 30.48
CA LEU A 218 -0.91 16.62 30.87
C LEU A 218 0.07 17.02 31.98
N LEU A 219 0.60 16.07 32.76
CA LEU A 219 1.47 16.41 33.88
C LEU A 219 2.93 16.64 33.44
N PRO A 220 3.57 17.77 33.78
CA PRO A 220 4.93 18.06 33.36
C PRO A 220 5.96 17.11 34.00
N VAL A 221 7.03 16.79 33.27
CA VAL A 221 8.16 16.00 33.77
C VAL A 221 9.05 16.91 34.61
N GLY A 222 9.26 16.59 35.89
CA GLY A 222 10.20 17.33 36.75
C GLY A 222 9.68 17.73 38.12
N ASP A 223 8.36 17.65 38.38
CA ASP A 223 7.84 17.90 39.73
C ASP A 223 7.99 16.65 40.62
N GLN A 224 9.19 16.45 41.17
CA GLN A 224 9.53 15.34 42.08
C GLN A 224 8.63 15.28 43.32
N ARG A 225 7.88 16.33 43.67
CA ARG A 225 6.94 16.32 44.81
C ARG A 225 5.75 15.38 44.57
N ILE A 226 5.47 15.02 43.32
CA ILE A 226 4.40 14.10 42.92
C ILE A 226 4.89 12.64 42.86
N TYR A 227 6.21 12.41 42.70
CA TYR A 227 6.83 11.11 42.41
C TYR A 227 7.15 10.24 43.64
N ASN A 228 6.45 10.42 44.76
CA ASN A 228 6.62 9.49 45.87
C ASN A 228 5.66 8.29 45.71
N LYS A 229 6.17 7.07 45.57
CA LYS A 229 5.34 5.84 45.63
C LYS A 229 4.51 5.74 46.92
N HIS A 230 4.85 6.54 47.94
CA HIS A 230 4.18 6.64 49.23
C HIS A 230 3.09 7.74 49.30
N SER A 231 2.89 8.52 48.23
CA SER A 231 1.79 9.48 48.08
C SER A 231 0.67 8.90 47.22
N LYS A 232 0.13 7.74 47.65
CA LYS A 232 -1.09 7.17 47.05
C LYS A 232 -2.20 8.21 47.12
N ARG A 233 -2.71 8.63 45.96
CA ARG A 233 -3.93 9.44 45.84
C ARG A 233 -5.12 8.51 45.84
N LEU A 234 -6.20 8.95 46.48
CA LEU A 234 -7.45 8.19 46.54
C LEU A 234 -8.62 9.15 46.46
N GLU A 235 -9.67 8.68 45.78
CA GLU A 235 -10.95 9.36 45.75
C GLU A 235 -11.72 9.04 47.03
N TYR A 236 -12.10 10.09 47.77
CA TYR A 236 -12.97 9.97 48.93
C TYR A 236 -13.70 11.30 49.12
N ASP A 237 -15.00 11.25 49.42
CA ASP A 237 -15.84 12.44 49.64
C ASP A 237 -15.78 13.44 48.47
N GLY A 238 -15.86 12.91 47.24
CA GLY A 238 -15.85 13.68 45.99
C GLY A 238 -14.54 14.39 45.65
N GLN A 239 -13.46 14.14 46.40
CA GLN A 239 -12.16 14.76 46.17
C GLN A 239 -11.04 13.73 45.95
N PHE A 240 -10.22 13.99 44.93
CA PHE A 240 -9.08 13.16 44.56
C PHE A 240 -7.78 13.72 45.13
N LEU A 241 -7.52 13.41 46.41
CA LEU A 241 -6.39 13.94 47.18
C LEU A 241 -5.43 12.83 47.59
N THR A 242 -4.24 13.21 48.05
CA THR A 242 -3.29 12.30 48.67
C THR A 242 -3.80 11.76 50.00
N VAL A 243 -3.34 10.58 50.41
CA VAL A 243 -3.60 10.04 51.77
C VAL A 243 -3.25 11.04 52.88
N LYS A 244 -2.22 11.89 52.66
CA LYS A 244 -1.81 12.93 53.62
C LYS A 244 -2.84 14.05 53.69
N GLU A 245 -3.25 14.60 52.55
CA GLU A 245 -4.24 15.69 52.48
C GLU A 245 -5.60 15.24 53.04
N HIS A 246 -6.03 14.01 52.73
CA HIS A 246 -7.22 13.45 53.38
C HIS A 246 -7.03 13.28 54.88
N ALA A 247 -5.88 12.80 55.35
CA ALA A 247 -5.61 12.67 56.79
C ALA A 247 -5.66 14.03 57.51
N GLU A 248 -5.10 15.09 56.91
CA GLU A 248 -5.17 16.46 57.43
C GLU A 248 -6.60 17.00 57.45
N ARG A 249 -7.36 16.77 56.38
CA ARG A 249 -8.77 17.19 56.25
C ARG A 249 -9.67 16.61 57.33
N TYR A 250 -9.48 15.34 57.68
CA TYR A 250 -10.26 14.66 58.71
C TYR A 250 -9.58 14.69 60.09
N GLY A 251 -8.49 15.43 60.26
CA GLY A 251 -7.78 15.56 61.55
C GLY A 251 -7.20 14.25 62.08
N LEU A 252 -6.82 13.33 61.20
CA LEU A 252 -6.32 12.01 61.53
C LEU A 252 -4.79 11.92 61.41
N ASN A 253 -4.18 11.11 62.26
CA ASN A 253 -2.77 10.77 62.12
C ASN A 253 -2.56 9.93 60.85
N ILE A 254 -1.68 10.37 59.96
CA ILE A 254 -1.34 9.70 58.68
C ILE A 254 -0.92 8.22 58.87
N VAL A 255 -0.26 7.87 59.98
CA VAL A 255 0.13 6.49 60.30
C VAL A 255 -1.11 5.63 60.57
N THR A 256 -2.13 6.20 61.22
CA THR A 256 -3.40 5.51 61.48
C THR A 256 -4.13 5.24 60.17
N VAL A 257 -4.21 6.24 59.29
CA VAL A 257 -4.83 6.11 57.96
C VAL A 257 -4.11 5.04 57.13
N ARG A 258 -2.78 5.08 57.05
CA ARG A 258 -1.97 4.07 56.35
C ARG A 258 -2.15 2.66 56.92
N THR A 259 -2.21 2.52 58.24
CA THR A 259 -2.43 1.22 58.90
C THR A 259 -3.80 0.64 58.58
N ARG A 260 -4.85 1.48 58.59
CA ARG A 260 -6.22 1.06 58.22
C ARG A 260 -6.30 0.62 56.76
N ILE A 261 -5.67 1.37 55.85
CA ILE A 261 -5.56 1.00 54.42
C ILE A 261 -4.79 -0.32 54.26
N GLY A 262 -3.64 -0.46 54.92
CA GLY A 262 -2.81 -1.67 54.85
C GLY A 262 -3.49 -2.93 55.41
N ARG A 263 -4.46 -2.75 56.33
CA ARG A 263 -5.31 -3.81 56.86
C ARG A 263 -6.60 -4.03 56.06
N GLY A 264 -6.79 -3.33 54.92
CA GLY A 264 -7.93 -3.52 54.02
C GLY A 264 -9.25 -2.93 54.50
N TYR A 265 -9.25 -1.88 55.33
CA TYR A 265 -10.47 -1.25 55.82
C TYR A 265 -11.15 -0.45 54.70
N SER A 266 -12.49 -0.36 54.70
CA SER A 266 -13.24 0.51 53.79
C SER A 266 -12.85 1.98 53.98
N LEU A 267 -12.93 2.80 52.92
CA LEU A 267 -12.49 4.21 52.98
C LEU A 267 -13.23 5.02 54.05
N GLU A 268 -14.54 4.79 54.21
CA GLU A 268 -15.33 5.37 55.30
C GLU A 268 -14.74 5.06 56.68
N ARG A 269 -14.32 3.81 56.89
CA ARG A 269 -13.72 3.36 58.15
C ARG A 269 -12.26 3.80 58.30
N VAL A 270 -11.56 3.98 57.18
CA VAL A 270 -10.20 4.55 57.13
C VAL A 270 -10.21 5.98 57.64
N PHE A 271 -11.19 6.78 57.23
CA PHE A 271 -11.31 8.20 57.59
C PHE A 271 -12.26 8.49 58.76
N ALA A 272 -12.79 7.46 59.43
CA ALA A 272 -13.60 7.62 60.63
C ALA A 272 -12.77 8.12 61.85
N PRO A 273 -13.34 8.96 62.73
CA PRO A 273 -12.70 9.38 63.98
C PRO A 273 -12.34 8.19 64.87
N ALA A 274 -11.24 8.26 65.63
CA ALA A 274 -10.86 7.19 66.54
C ALA A 274 -11.84 7.07 67.72
N MET A 275 -12.38 5.86 67.96
CA MET A 275 -13.14 5.58 69.19
C MET A 275 -12.21 5.69 70.41
N LYS A 276 -12.52 6.56 71.37
CA LYS A 276 -11.78 6.68 72.64
C LYS A 276 -11.77 5.31 73.34
N ARG A 277 -10.60 4.74 73.63
CA ARG A 277 -10.48 3.56 74.52
C ARG A 277 -10.99 3.97 75.91
N LYS A 278 -12.08 3.35 76.40
CA LYS A 278 -12.40 3.38 77.83
C LYS A 278 -11.19 2.80 78.57
N LYS A 279 -10.55 3.59 79.43
CA LYS A 279 -9.52 3.08 80.35
C LYS A 279 -10.19 2.00 81.20
N LYS A 280 -9.65 0.77 81.18
CA LYS A 280 -9.98 -0.25 82.19
C LYS A 280 -9.50 0.31 83.53
N THR A 281 -10.40 0.77 84.37
CA THR A 281 -10.15 0.90 85.80
C THR A 281 -9.91 -0.50 86.33
N LEU A 282 -8.69 -0.80 86.74
CA LEU A 282 -8.38 -1.95 87.58
C LEU A 282 -8.78 -1.55 89.00
N SER A 283 -9.84 -2.17 89.52
CA SER A 283 -10.20 -2.21 90.94
C SER A 283 -9.85 -3.59 91.48
#